data_AF-A0A8T4Z6F3-F1
#
_entry.id   AF-A0A8T4Z6F3-F1
#
_cell.length_a   1.000
_cell.length_b   1.000
_cell.length_c   1.000
_cell.angle_alpha   90.00
_cell.angle_beta   90.00
_cell.angle_gamma   90.00
#
_symmetry.space_group_name_H-M   'P 1'
#
loop_
_entity.id
_entity.type
_entity.pdbx_description
1 polymer ?
#
loop_
_entity_poly.entity_id
_entity_poly.type
_entity_poly.pdbx_seq_one_letter_code
_entity_poly.pdbx_strand_id
1 'polypeptide(L)'
;MEDSESWSEYKNALEEWKGKMKEVLEEWKGKMKEVLEEWKEKMKEAAKKGAASMPSIPTISMPPMPPISSILTSRSNVVASRIGDDELRIIDMLVKAGLFNTRSEAVAYLVREGIKARRDIVDRVSSSLEEISRLRKEVEEHVKRLRMELGLSRSEAPEGSEGKESLGKRKACPKCGRSLENMPEEIMICPYCGFRLRKG
;
A
#
# COMPACT_ATOMS: atom_id res chain seq x y z
N MET A 1 3.91 -14.05 -2.97
CA MET A 1 3.98 -13.75 -4.42
C MET A 1 3.42 -12.36 -4.73
N GLU A 2 2.51 -11.81 -3.92
CA GLU A 2 1.96 -10.44 -4.11
C GLU A 2 2.96 -9.30 -3.81
N ASP A 3 3.97 -9.52 -2.96
CA ASP A 3 4.93 -8.46 -2.60
C ASP A 3 5.89 -8.09 -3.75
N SER A 4 6.23 -9.02 -4.63
CA SER A 4 7.20 -8.75 -5.72
C SER A 4 6.62 -7.93 -6.87
N GLU A 5 5.33 -8.11 -7.17
CA GLU A 5 4.64 -7.32 -8.21
C GLU A 5 4.49 -5.87 -7.77
N SER A 6 4.12 -5.63 -6.51
CA SER A 6 4.01 -4.30 -5.92
C SER A 6 5.32 -3.49 -5.96
N TRP A 7 6.46 -4.14 -5.72
CA TRP A 7 7.78 -3.50 -5.80
C TRP A 7 8.19 -3.14 -7.23
N SER A 8 7.72 -3.89 -8.22
CA SER A 8 8.00 -3.62 -9.64
C SER A 8 7.18 -2.42 -10.15
N GLU A 9 5.91 -2.33 -9.76
CA GLU A 9 5.03 -1.20 -10.06
C GLU A 9 5.54 0.10 -9.44
N TYR A 10 6.03 0.05 -8.19
CA TYR A 10 6.64 1.20 -7.53
C TYR A 10 7.89 1.71 -8.26
N LYS A 11 8.77 0.81 -8.72
CA LYS A 11 9.96 1.18 -9.49
C LYS A 11 9.59 1.82 -10.83
N ASN A 12 8.58 1.29 -11.51
CA ASN A 12 8.12 1.84 -12.78
C ASN A 12 7.52 3.24 -12.61
N ALA A 13 6.69 3.47 -11.58
CA ALA A 13 6.13 4.79 -11.28
C ALA A 13 7.22 5.82 -10.91
N LEU A 14 8.29 5.37 -10.22
CA LEU A 14 9.42 6.21 -9.87
C LEU A 14 10.24 6.61 -11.10
N GLU A 15 10.50 5.67 -12.01
CA GLU A 15 11.20 5.96 -13.27
C GLU A 15 10.37 6.88 -14.18
N GLU A 16 9.05 6.68 -14.24
CA GLU A 16 8.15 7.57 -14.98
C GLU A 16 8.14 9.00 -14.40
N TRP A 17 8.08 9.14 -13.07
CA TRP A 17 8.14 10.45 -12.41
C TRP A 17 9.49 11.13 -12.59
N LYS A 18 10.59 10.38 -12.49
CA LYS A 18 11.95 10.90 -12.79
C LYS A 18 12.04 11.38 -14.24
N GLY A 19 11.46 10.64 -15.18
CA GLY A 19 11.38 11.02 -16.59
C GLY A 19 10.66 12.37 -16.76
N LYS A 20 9.45 12.48 -16.22
CA LYS A 20 8.65 13.72 -16.24
C LYS A 20 9.37 14.89 -15.58
N MET A 21 10.04 14.67 -14.45
CA MET A 21 10.82 15.70 -13.77
C MET A 21 12.02 16.17 -14.62
N LYS A 22 12.69 15.25 -15.31
CA LYS A 22 13.82 15.56 -16.20
C LYS A 22 13.37 16.40 -17.39
N GLU A 23 12.21 16.09 -17.99
CA GLU A 23 11.62 16.88 -19.07
C GLU A 23 11.29 18.31 -18.60
N VAL A 24 10.61 18.46 -17.46
CA VAL A 24 10.30 19.76 -16.86
C VAL A 24 11.57 20.57 -16.57
N LEU A 25 12.63 19.92 -16.08
CA LEU A 25 13.92 20.57 -15.82
C LEU A 25 14.62 21.04 -17.10
N GLU A 26 14.61 20.24 -18.17
CA GLU A 26 15.21 20.64 -19.45
C GLU A 26 14.42 21.78 -20.11
N GLU A 27 13.09 21.74 -20.08
CA GLU A 27 12.26 22.86 -20.55
C GLU A 27 12.51 24.14 -19.75
N TRP A 28 12.56 24.02 -18.42
CA TRP A 28 12.83 25.16 -17.54
C TRP A 28 14.23 25.73 -17.78
N LYS A 29 15.23 24.86 -17.96
CA LYS A 29 16.61 25.24 -18.30
C LYS A 29 16.70 25.94 -19.66
N GLY A 30 15.91 25.53 -20.64
CA GLY A 30 15.77 26.19 -21.93
C GLY A 30 15.24 27.62 -21.79
N LYS A 31 14.08 27.78 -21.13
CA LYS A 31 13.47 29.09 -20.84
C LYS A 31 14.43 30.00 -20.05
N MET A 32 15.16 29.41 -19.11
CA MET A 32 16.18 30.09 -18.32
C MET A 32 17.33 30.64 -19.17
N LYS A 33 17.79 29.87 -20.15
CA LYS A 33 18.86 30.29 -21.05
C LYS A 33 18.42 31.46 -21.91
N GLU A 34 17.19 31.46 -22.42
CA GLU A 34 16.63 32.56 -23.21
C GLU A 34 16.52 33.85 -22.38
N VAL A 35 15.94 33.76 -21.17
CA VAL A 35 15.85 34.91 -20.25
C VAL A 35 17.23 35.46 -19.89
N LEU A 36 18.22 34.59 -19.72
CA LEU A 36 19.59 35.00 -19.41
C LEU A 36 20.29 35.68 -20.60
N GLU A 37 20.10 35.19 -21.82
CA GLU A 37 20.64 35.84 -23.03
C GLU A 37 19.97 37.20 -23.30
N GLU A 38 18.65 37.30 -23.13
CA GLU A 38 17.95 38.58 -23.20
C GLU A 38 18.45 39.58 -22.15
N TRP A 39 18.69 39.11 -20.92
CA TRP A 39 19.25 39.94 -19.85
C TRP A 39 20.69 40.36 -20.17
N LYS A 40 21.53 39.48 -20.72
CA LYS A 40 22.89 39.81 -21.18
C LYS A 40 22.89 40.88 -22.29
N GLU A 41 21.97 40.81 -23.24
CA GLU A 41 21.86 41.83 -24.30
C GLU A 41 21.38 43.17 -23.72
N LYS A 42 20.41 43.17 -22.81
CA LYS A 42 20.00 44.38 -22.07
C LYS A 42 21.17 44.98 -21.28
N MET A 43 22.03 44.14 -20.71
CA MET A 43 23.25 44.57 -20.01
C MET A 43 24.27 45.22 -20.96
N LYS A 44 24.53 44.61 -22.13
CA LYS A 44 25.43 45.20 -23.15
C LYS A 44 24.90 46.54 -23.67
N GLU A 45 23.60 46.64 -23.89
CA GLU A 45 22.97 47.89 -24.35
C GLU A 45 22.99 48.98 -23.27
N ALA A 46 22.73 48.64 -22.00
CA ALA A 46 22.86 49.57 -20.88
C ALA A 46 24.31 50.07 -20.71
N ALA A 47 25.30 49.19 -20.89
CA ALA A 47 26.72 49.54 -20.87
C ALA A 47 27.12 50.46 -22.03
N LYS A 48 26.65 50.20 -23.27
CA LYS A 48 26.92 51.07 -24.43
C LYS A 48 26.30 52.46 -24.29
N LYS A 49 25.12 52.56 -23.68
CA LYS A 49 24.38 53.82 -23.50
C LYS A 49 24.84 54.63 -22.27
N GLY A 50 25.85 54.14 -21.52
CA GLY A 50 26.36 54.83 -20.33
C GLY A 50 25.30 55.02 -19.25
N ALA A 51 24.30 54.13 -19.17
CA ALA A 51 23.23 54.23 -18.19
C ALA A 51 23.80 53.99 -16.78
N ALA A 52 23.55 54.92 -15.85
CA ALA A 52 24.07 54.85 -14.48
C ALA A 52 23.44 53.73 -13.62
N SER A 53 22.43 53.04 -14.14
CA SER A 53 21.68 51.99 -13.45
C SER A 53 21.69 50.71 -14.26
N MET A 54 22.15 49.63 -13.64
CA MET A 54 22.08 48.28 -14.19
C MET A 54 20.61 47.83 -14.32
N PRO A 55 20.24 47.09 -15.38
CA PRO A 55 18.93 46.49 -15.49
C PRO A 55 18.71 45.46 -14.38
N SER A 56 17.49 45.43 -13.82
CA SER A 56 17.11 44.51 -12.74
C SER A 56 17.25 43.05 -13.16
N ILE A 57 17.73 42.21 -12.24
CA ILE A 57 17.82 40.76 -12.43
C ILE A 57 16.40 40.21 -12.66
N PRO A 58 16.18 39.34 -13.68
CA PRO A 58 14.86 38.79 -13.95
C PRO A 58 14.42 37.86 -12.81
N THR A 59 13.18 38.04 -12.34
CA THR A 59 12.55 37.12 -11.40
C THR A 59 12.15 35.84 -12.13
N ILE A 60 12.78 34.73 -11.75
CA ILE A 60 12.52 33.42 -12.34
C ILE A 60 11.61 32.64 -11.40
N SER A 61 10.43 32.26 -11.90
CA SER A 61 9.55 31.33 -11.19
C SER A 61 10.15 29.93 -11.19
N MET A 62 10.06 29.24 -10.04
CA MET A 62 10.36 27.82 -9.93
C MET A 62 9.51 27.01 -10.93
N PRO A 63 10.04 25.90 -11.49
CA PRO A 63 9.28 25.06 -12.40
C PRO A 63 8.11 24.37 -11.67
N PRO A 64 6.97 24.15 -12.35
CA PRO A 64 5.85 23.42 -11.79
C PRO A 64 6.27 21.96 -11.54
N MET A 65 6.28 21.55 -10.27
CA MET A 65 6.65 20.18 -9.89
C MET A 65 5.54 19.20 -10.29
N PRO A 66 5.86 18.06 -10.94
CA PRO A 66 4.87 17.02 -11.19
C PRO A 66 4.34 16.44 -9.86
N PRO A 67 3.03 16.15 -9.76
CA PRO A 67 2.42 15.71 -8.51
C PRO A 67 2.99 14.36 -8.09
N ILE A 68 3.45 14.28 -6.83
CA ILE A 68 3.99 13.05 -6.21
C ILE A 68 2.87 12.03 -5.94
N SER A 69 1.60 12.41 -6.14
CA SER A 69 0.43 11.54 -5.92
C SER A 69 0.51 10.25 -6.74
N SER A 70 1.08 10.25 -7.94
CA SER A 70 1.28 9.03 -8.74
C SER A 70 2.23 8.02 -8.09
N ILE A 71 3.24 8.49 -7.32
CA ILE A 71 4.14 7.64 -6.53
C ILE A 71 3.43 7.10 -5.28
N LEU A 72 2.61 7.94 -4.65
CA LEU A 72 1.86 7.63 -3.43
C LEU A 72 0.58 6.81 -3.66
N THR A 73 0.20 6.58 -4.93
CA THR A 73 -1.00 5.81 -5.32
C THR A 73 -0.78 4.29 -5.24
N SER A 74 0.40 3.84 -4.81
CA SER A 74 0.63 2.44 -4.39
C SER A 74 0.10 2.24 -2.95
N ARG A 75 -1.23 2.15 -2.84
CA ARG A 75 -2.04 1.74 -1.67
C ARG A 75 -1.56 2.31 -0.32
N SER A 76 -2.02 3.52 0.01
CA SER A 76 -1.97 3.99 1.40
C SER A 76 -3.00 3.23 2.25
N ASN A 77 -2.52 2.45 3.22
CA ASN A 77 -3.39 1.86 4.23
C ASN A 77 -3.73 2.91 5.28
N VAL A 78 -5.02 3.11 5.53
CA VAL A 78 -5.51 4.05 6.55
C VAL A 78 -5.88 3.27 7.81
N VAL A 79 -5.18 3.54 8.91
CA VAL A 79 -5.49 2.98 10.22
C VAL A 79 -6.10 4.08 11.07
N ALA A 80 -7.38 3.94 11.42
CA ALA A 80 -8.02 4.80 12.41
C ALA A 80 -7.63 4.31 13.81
N SER A 81 -7.03 5.19 14.62
CA SER A 81 -6.62 4.87 15.99
C SER A 81 -7.07 5.96 16.96
N ARG A 82 -7.37 5.56 18.20
CA ARG A 82 -7.61 6.50 19.30
C ARG A 82 -6.25 6.91 19.88
N ILE A 83 -6.07 8.20 20.06
CA ILE A 83 -4.84 8.80 20.58
C ILE A 83 -5.23 9.57 21.86
N GLY A 84 -4.41 9.50 22.89
CA GLY A 84 -4.62 10.26 24.12
C GLY A 84 -4.35 11.75 23.92
N ASP A 85 -4.80 12.56 24.87
CA ASP A 85 -4.68 14.02 24.78
C ASP A 85 -3.22 14.48 24.83
N ASP A 86 -2.36 13.79 25.59
CA ASP A 86 -0.94 14.15 25.72
C ASP A 86 -0.17 13.85 24.44
N GLU A 87 -0.38 12.68 23.82
CA GLU A 87 0.25 12.35 22.55
C GLU A 87 -0.25 13.27 21.43
N LEU A 88 -1.55 13.60 21.43
CA LEU A 88 -2.13 14.53 20.45
C LEU A 88 -1.51 15.93 20.57
N ARG A 89 -1.25 16.41 21.80
CA ARG A 89 -0.55 17.70 22.03
C ARG A 89 0.87 17.68 21.48
N ILE A 90 1.60 16.58 21.65
CA ILE A 90 2.96 16.44 21.10
C ILE A 90 2.91 16.48 19.57
N ILE A 91 1.98 15.73 18.95
CA ILE A 91 1.79 15.73 17.50
C ILE A 91 1.49 17.15 16.99
N ASP A 92 0.59 17.87 17.66
CA ASP A 92 0.24 19.25 17.32
C ASP A 92 1.41 20.22 17.42
N MET A 93 2.23 20.07 18.46
CA MET A 93 3.43 20.87 18.64
C MET A 93 4.41 20.66 17.48
N LEU A 94 4.62 19.40 17.05
CA LEU A 94 5.52 19.09 15.92
C LEU A 94 5.02 19.70 14.61
N VAL A 95 3.71 19.70 14.37
CA VAL A 95 3.12 20.34 13.19
C VAL A 95 3.24 21.87 13.29
N LYS A 96 2.91 22.45 14.44
CA LYS A 96 3.01 23.91 14.66
C LYS A 96 4.43 24.44 14.54
N ALA A 97 5.42 23.64 14.96
CA ALA A 97 6.83 23.95 14.81
C ALA A 97 7.34 23.77 13.37
N GLY A 98 6.49 23.32 12.44
CA GLY A 98 6.81 23.17 11.02
C GLY A 98 7.66 21.95 10.68
N LEU A 99 7.84 21.00 11.61
CA LEU A 99 8.56 19.75 11.32
C LEU A 99 7.76 18.83 10.39
N PHE A 100 6.43 18.90 10.45
CA PHE A 100 5.51 18.14 9.59
C PHE A 100 4.40 19.04 9.09
N ASN A 101 3.91 18.77 7.88
CA ASN A 101 2.84 19.57 7.27
C ASN A 101 1.47 19.15 7.81
N THR A 102 1.32 17.90 8.23
CA THR A 102 0.05 17.34 8.72
C THR A 102 0.24 16.44 9.94
N ARG A 103 -0.80 16.30 10.76
CA ARG A 103 -0.82 15.38 11.90
C ARG A 103 -0.61 13.92 11.47
N SER A 104 -1.24 13.52 10.37
CA SER A 104 -1.12 12.16 9.81
C SER A 104 0.31 11.85 9.36
N GLU A 105 1.01 12.83 8.77
CA GLU A 105 2.43 12.70 8.43
C GLU A 105 3.31 12.52 9.67
N ALA A 106 3.10 13.35 10.70
CA ALA A 106 3.81 13.25 11.97
C ALA A 106 3.59 11.88 12.64
N VAL A 107 2.34 11.39 12.70
CA VAL A 107 2.01 10.07 13.24
C VAL A 107 2.68 8.96 12.44
N ALA A 108 2.62 9.00 11.12
CA ALA A 108 3.25 8.00 10.27
C ALA A 108 4.77 7.95 10.49
N TYR A 109 5.40 9.11 10.68
CA TYR A 109 6.82 9.20 11.01
C TYR A 109 7.12 8.57 12.38
N LEU A 110 6.40 8.97 13.42
CA LEU A 110 6.60 8.46 14.79
C LEU A 110 6.38 6.94 14.89
N VAL A 111 5.37 6.41 14.19
CA VAL A 111 5.13 4.96 14.12
C VAL A 111 6.31 4.24 13.46
N ARG A 112 6.83 4.75 12.35
CA ARG A 112 8.00 4.16 11.68
C ARG A 112 9.24 4.16 12.57
N GLU A 113 9.54 5.27 13.23
CA GLU A 113 10.67 5.35 14.15
C GLU A 113 10.46 4.48 15.40
N GLY A 114 9.22 4.38 15.91
CA GLY A 114 8.88 3.47 17.00
C GLY A 114 9.10 2.00 16.64
N ILE A 115 8.70 1.58 15.43
CA ILE A 115 8.96 0.22 14.92
C ILE A 115 10.47 -0.02 14.79
N LYS A 116 11.24 0.94 14.28
CA LYS A 116 12.70 0.82 14.20
C LYS A 116 13.34 0.70 15.58
N ALA A 117 12.92 1.53 16.52
CA ALA A 117 13.45 1.54 17.88
C ALA A 117 13.15 0.25 18.65
N ARG A 118 12.08 -0.47 18.28
CA ARG A 118 11.65 -1.72 18.92
C ARG A 118 11.67 -2.92 17.97
N ARG A 119 12.61 -2.94 17.01
CA ARG A 119 12.79 -4.06 16.08
C ARG A 119 12.97 -5.39 16.80
N ASP A 120 13.68 -5.39 17.92
CA ASP A 120 13.92 -6.57 18.74
C ASP A 120 12.62 -7.29 19.19
N ILE A 121 11.56 -6.54 19.47
CA ILE A 121 10.26 -7.11 19.83
C ILE A 121 9.51 -7.56 18.59
N VAL A 122 9.51 -6.71 17.56
CA VAL A 122 8.81 -7.01 16.30
C VAL A 122 9.36 -8.30 15.69
N ASP A 123 10.67 -8.47 15.67
CA ASP A 123 11.36 -9.65 15.14
C ASP A 123 11.10 -10.91 15.97
N ARG A 124 11.00 -10.78 17.31
CA ARG A 124 10.61 -11.90 18.17
C ARG A 124 9.19 -12.35 17.90
N VAL A 125 8.26 -11.40 17.78
CA VAL A 125 6.85 -11.71 17.49
C VAL A 125 6.71 -12.32 16.10
N SER A 126 7.41 -11.80 15.09
CA SER A 126 7.37 -12.36 13.74
C SER A 126 7.89 -13.80 13.72
N SER A 127 9.02 -14.06 14.37
CA SER A 127 9.58 -15.42 14.48
C SER A 127 8.62 -16.40 15.15
N SER A 128 7.98 -16.01 16.25
CA SER A 128 6.97 -16.88 16.90
C SER A 128 5.75 -17.13 16.00
N LEU A 129 5.31 -16.15 15.23
CA LEU A 129 4.20 -16.31 14.28
C LEU A 129 4.56 -17.24 13.11
N GLU A 130 5.81 -17.19 12.65
CA GLU A 130 6.33 -18.11 11.63
C GLU A 130 6.37 -19.55 12.15
N GLU A 131 6.82 -19.77 13.38
CA GLU A 131 6.79 -21.09 14.03
C GLU A 131 5.37 -21.64 14.12
N ILE A 132 4.40 -20.83 14.58
CA ILE A 132 2.99 -21.23 14.64
C ILE A 132 2.48 -21.60 13.25
N SER A 133 2.85 -20.82 12.23
CA SER A 133 2.42 -21.06 10.85
C SER A 133 3.01 -22.34 10.28
N ARG A 134 4.28 -22.63 10.60
CA ARG A 134 4.96 -23.88 10.24
C ARG A 134 4.30 -25.07 10.93
N LEU A 135 4.06 -25.00 12.23
CA LEU A 135 3.40 -26.06 12.98
C LEU A 135 1.99 -26.35 12.45
N ARG A 136 1.22 -25.31 12.08
CA ARG A 136 -0.09 -25.48 11.43
C ARG A 136 0.02 -26.27 10.13
N LYS A 137 1.01 -25.97 9.29
CA LYS A 137 1.25 -26.71 8.04
C LYS A 137 1.66 -28.16 8.30
N GLU A 138 2.56 -28.41 9.24
CA GLU A 138 2.98 -29.78 9.59
C GLU A 138 1.80 -30.61 10.09
N VAL A 139 0.91 -30.02 10.90
CA VAL A 139 -0.33 -30.67 11.34
C VAL A 139 -1.26 -30.98 10.15
N GLU A 140 -1.45 -30.02 9.23
CA GLU A 140 -2.26 -30.24 8.02
C GLU A 140 -1.70 -31.38 7.16
N GLU A 141 -0.37 -31.44 6.98
CA GLU A 141 0.31 -32.51 6.25
C GLU A 141 0.17 -33.87 6.94
N HIS A 142 0.33 -33.92 8.27
CA HIS A 142 0.11 -35.13 9.06
C HIS A 142 -1.33 -35.62 8.95
N VAL A 143 -2.31 -34.73 9.05
CA VAL A 143 -3.73 -35.07 8.88
C VAL A 143 -4.00 -35.57 7.46
N LYS A 144 -3.41 -34.94 6.44
CA LYS A 144 -3.54 -35.38 5.04
C LYS A 144 -2.96 -36.78 4.85
N ARG A 145 -1.78 -37.06 5.41
CA ARG A 145 -1.14 -38.38 5.36
C ARG A 145 -1.99 -39.45 6.03
N LEU A 146 -2.47 -39.19 7.25
CA LEU A 146 -3.34 -40.11 7.98
C LEU A 146 -4.65 -40.38 7.24
N ARG A 147 -5.24 -39.36 6.58
CA ARG A 147 -6.42 -39.57 5.72
C ARG A 147 -6.15 -40.52 4.56
N MET A 148 -4.96 -40.46 3.95
CA MET A 148 -4.56 -41.39 2.89
C MET A 148 -4.35 -42.81 3.43
N GLU A 149 -3.66 -42.95 4.56
CA GLU A 149 -3.41 -44.26 5.20
C GLU A 149 -4.70 -44.95 5.65
N LEU A 150 -5.66 -44.18 6.18
CA LEU A 150 -6.97 -44.69 6.61
C LEU A 150 -7.93 -44.94 5.44
N GLY A 151 -7.51 -44.76 4.18
CA GLY A 151 -8.36 -44.97 3.00
C GLY A 151 -9.54 -43.99 2.91
N LEU A 152 -9.47 -42.85 3.61
CA LEU A 152 -10.50 -41.80 3.60
C LEU A 152 -10.30 -40.82 2.43
N SER A 153 -9.53 -41.20 1.40
CA SER A 153 -9.33 -40.47 0.16
C SER A 153 -10.62 -40.47 -0.66
N ARG A 154 -11.57 -39.63 -0.24
CA ARG A 154 -12.65 -39.18 -1.11
C ARG A 154 -12.06 -38.06 -1.98
N SER A 155 -11.84 -38.40 -3.25
CA SER A 155 -11.53 -37.52 -4.39
C SER A 155 -11.82 -36.03 -4.18
N GLU A 156 -10.78 -35.25 -3.92
CA GLU A 156 -10.76 -33.86 -4.40
C GLU A 156 -10.33 -33.95 -5.88
N ALA A 157 -11.31 -34.19 -6.75
CA ALA A 157 -11.09 -34.08 -8.18
C ALA A 157 -10.92 -32.59 -8.53
N PRO A 158 -9.97 -32.25 -9.43
CA PRO A 158 -9.83 -30.88 -9.92
C PRO A 158 -11.05 -30.53 -10.76
N GLU A 159 -11.58 -29.32 -10.53
CA GLU A 159 -12.72 -28.79 -11.28
C GLU A 159 -12.35 -28.60 -12.76
N GLY A 160 -12.97 -29.40 -13.63
CA GLY A 160 -12.93 -29.27 -15.07
C GLY A 160 -13.99 -30.15 -15.73
N SER A 161 -14.92 -29.48 -16.43
CA SER A 161 -15.89 -29.96 -17.43
C SER A 161 -17.08 -30.87 -17.03
N GLU A 162 -18.25 -30.25 -17.19
CA GLU A 162 -19.43 -30.72 -17.95
C GLU A 162 -20.44 -31.71 -17.33
N GLY A 163 -21.72 -31.32 -17.46
CA GLY A 163 -22.74 -32.23 -17.97
C GLY A 163 -23.62 -32.95 -16.93
N LYS A 164 -24.71 -32.28 -16.55
CA LYS A 164 -26.07 -32.79 -16.25
C LYS A 164 -26.23 -34.31 -16.09
N GLU A 165 -26.63 -34.77 -14.90
CA GLU A 165 -27.97 -35.31 -14.65
C GLU A 165 -28.22 -35.57 -13.16
N SER A 166 -29.49 -35.42 -12.79
CA SER A 166 -30.07 -35.31 -11.46
C SER A 166 -29.89 -36.53 -10.54
N LEU A 167 -29.59 -36.30 -9.25
CA LEU A 167 -30.35 -36.84 -8.11
C LEU A 167 -29.82 -36.28 -6.75
N GLY A 168 -30.67 -35.58 -6.00
CA GLY A 168 -30.49 -35.27 -4.57
C GLY A 168 -29.59 -34.05 -4.24
N LYS A 169 -30.20 -32.88 -3.98
CA LYS A 169 -29.49 -31.70 -3.47
C LYS A 169 -28.89 -31.99 -2.08
N ARG A 170 -27.60 -32.32 -2.01
CA ARG A 170 -26.87 -32.42 -0.73
C ARG A 170 -26.92 -31.05 -0.03
N LYS A 171 -27.54 -30.97 1.14
CA LYS A 171 -27.56 -29.74 1.95
C LYS A 171 -26.16 -29.57 2.56
N ALA A 172 -25.33 -28.67 2.05
CA ALA A 172 -24.02 -28.36 2.60
C ALA A 172 -23.89 -26.87 2.92
N CYS A 173 -23.07 -26.53 3.92
CA CYS A 173 -22.79 -25.13 4.24
C CYS A 173 -21.93 -24.50 3.12
N PRO A 174 -22.33 -23.36 2.52
CA PRO A 174 -21.58 -22.72 1.44
C PRO A 174 -20.26 -22.10 1.90
N LYS A 175 -20.03 -21.92 3.21
CA LYS A 175 -18.78 -21.38 3.74
C LYS A 175 -17.73 -22.45 4.06
N CYS A 176 -18.14 -23.56 4.67
CA CYS A 176 -17.20 -24.58 5.16
C CYS A 176 -17.35 -25.95 4.51
N GLY A 177 -18.28 -26.11 3.56
CA GLY A 177 -18.50 -27.35 2.82
C GLY A 177 -19.04 -28.52 3.65
N ARG A 178 -19.28 -28.36 4.96
CA ARG A 178 -19.79 -29.44 5.81
C ARG A 178 -21.24 -29.77 5.51
N SER A 179 -21.54 -31.07 5.51
CA SER A 179 -22.89 -31.60 5.32
C SER A 179 -23.81 -31.17 6.46
N LEU A 180 -25.01 -30.74 6.09
CA LEU A 180 -26.14 -30.39 6.95
C LEU A 180 -27.28 -31.41 6.77
N GLU A 181 -27.01 -32.58 6.18
CA GLU A 181 -28.01 -33.62 5.91
C GLU A 181 -28.69 -34.13 7.18
N ASN A 182 -27.98 -34.14 8.32
CA ASN A 182 -28.51 -34.59 9.61
C ASN A 182 -29.06 -33.46 10.49
N MET A 183 -29.21 -32.24 9.95
CA MET A 183 -29.63 -31.06 10.72
C MET A 183 -31.09 -30.67 10.45
N PRO A 184 -31.79 -30.11 11.46
CA PRO A 184 -33.15 -29.60 11.28
C PRO A 184 -33.22 -28.57 10.15
N GLU A 185 -34.32 -28.57 9.39
CA GLU A 185 -34.47 -27.74 8.18
C GLU A 185 -34.48 -26.22 8.46
N GLU A 186 -34.65 -25.84 9.73
CA GLU A 186 -34.79 -24.46 10.21
C GLU A 186 -33.48 -23.84 10.71
N ILE A 187 -32.34 -24.50 10.49
CA ILE A 187 -31.05 -24.03 11.01
C ILE A 187 -30.62 -22.73 10.33
N MET A 188 -30.65 -21.62 11.10
CA MET A 188 -30.30 -20.28 10.61
C MET A 188 -28.78 -20.05 10.55
N ILE A 189 -28.02 -20.76 11.37
CA ILE A 189 -26.58 -20.57 11.55
C ILE A 189 -25.89 -21.94 11.50
N CYS A 190 -24.84 -22.06 10.70
CA CYS A 190 -24.03 -23.26 10.63
C CYS A 190 -23.32 -23.51 11.99
N PRO A 191 -23.51 -24.67 12.62
CA PRO A 191 -22.95 -24.96 13.95
C PRO A 191 -21.43 -25.16 13.91
N TYR A 192 -20.85 -25.34 12.72
CA TYR A 192 -19.42 -25.60 12.57
C TYR A 192 -18.58 -24.34 12.32
N CYS A 193 -19.15 -23.32 11.68
CA CYS A 193 -18.39 -22.14 11.24
C CYS A 193 -19.09 -20.80 11.49
N GLY A 194 -20.26 -20.83 12.13
CA GLY A 194 -21.06 -19.65 12.46
C GLY A 194 -21.67 -18.94 11.25
N PHE A 195 -21.61 -19.52 10.04
CA PHE A 195 -22.14 -18.89 8.84
C PHE A 195 -23.66 -18.85 8.82
N ARG A 196 -24.25 -17.71 8.46
CA ARG A 196 -25.70 -17.56 8.37
C ARG A 196 -26.22 -18.22 7.08
N LEU A 197 -27.00 -19.30 7.21
CA LEU A 197 -27.46 -20.14 6.11
C LEU A 197 -28.67 -19.56 5.36
N ARG A 198 -29.46 -18.70 6.01
CA ARG A 198 -30.56 -17.94 5.41
C ARG A 198 -30.42 -16.45 5.72
N LYS A 199 -30.60 -15.59 4.71
CA LYS A 199 -30.85 -14.17 4.94
C LYS A 199 -32.30 -14.05 5.43
N GLY A 200 -32.47 -13.60 6.67
CA GLY A 200 -33.76 -13.05 7.11
C GLY A 200 -34.03 -11.74 6.41
#